data_AF-A0AAJ8MXV9-F1
#
_entry.id   AF-A0AAJ8MXV9-F1
#
_cell.length_a   1.000
_cell.length_b   1.000
_cell.length_c   1.000
_cell.angle_alpha   90.00
_cell.angle_beta   90.00
_cell.angle_gamma   90.00
#
_symmetry.space_group_name_H-M   'P 1'
#
loop_
_entity.id
_entity.type
_entity.pdbx_description
1 polymer ?
#
loop_
_entity_poly.entity_id
_entity_poly.type
_entity_poly.pdbx_seq_one_letter_code
_entity_poly.pdbx_strand_id
1 'polypeptide(L)'
;MQAGPSRDILRFTTHRHFRQRILLSILSGKSIRVDGIRSDDVHVGLRDYEINLLRLAEKVTNGSSIEISVTGRSLGYYLELLIPLAPFCKKPFDINLYGVTGEEGRDMTIKKRGSAPLGGGQVIFKCPVVRHLKTLQFVEKGKVKKIRGVSSPGYGLTLVAQSTTSALHASECLSTPGAITTPEDIALQAARLLLQELSSGGCVDSKHQWLVALLMALGKEDVGKCLLGSLTPHTNVNKSMA
;
A
#
# COMPACT_ATOMS: atom_id res chain seq x y z
N MET A 1 34.73 -3.04 30.03
CA MET A 1 33.98 -3.26 28.78
C MET A 1 32.51 -3.33 29.14
N GLN A 2 31.77 -2.22 29.02
CA GLN A 2 30.33 -2.21 29.31
C GLN A 2 29.59 -2.83 28.12
N ALA A 3 28.85 -3.90 28.37
CA ALA A 3 27.91 -4.46 27.40
C ALA A 3 26.87 -3.38 27.08
N GLY A 4 26.85 -2.94 25.82
CA GLY A 4 25.82 -2.01 25.34
C GLY A 4 24.42 -2.61 25.55
N PRO A 5 23.37 -1.79 25.63
CA PRO A 5 22.01 -2.27 25.85
C PRO A 5 21.69 -3.34 24.81
N SER A 6 21.28 -4.52 25.26
CA SER A 6 20.78 -5.59 24.41
C SER A 6 19.65 -5.01 23.57
N ARG A 7 19.91 -4.72 22.29
CA ARG A 7 18.86 -4.31 21.36
C ARG A 7 17.95 -5.53 21.23
N ASP A 8 16.80 -5.51 21.90
CA ASP A 8 15.82 -6.58 21.82
C ASP A 8 15.39 -6.73 20.36
N ILE A 9 15.92 -7.76 19.71
CA ILE A 9 15.57 -8.10 18.33
C ILE A 9 14.21 -8.75 18.38
N LEU A 10 13.21 -8.12 17.76
CA LEU A 10 11.88 -8.70 17.64
C LEU A 10 11.93 -9.87 16.67
N ARG A 11 11.56 -11.06 17.16
CA ARG A 11 11.58 -12.29 16.37
C ARG A 11 10.19 -12.58 15.84
N PHE A 12 10.12 -12.80 14.54
CA PHE A 12 8.91 -13.23 13.86
C PHE A 12 9.19 -14.50 13.07
N THR A 13 8.13 -15.27 12.81
CA THR A 13 8.18 -16.45 11.96
C THR A 13 7.33 -16.23 10.72
N THR A 14 7.64 -16.96 9.65
CA THR A 14 6.91 -17.01 8.37
C THR A 14 7.02 -15.75 7.50
N HIS A 15 6.64 -15.90 6.23
CA HIS A 15 6.62 -14.83 5.23
C HIS A 15 5.32 -13.99 5.25
N ARG A 16 4.35 -14.32 6.11
CA ARG A 16 3.09 -13.57 6.20
C ARG A 16 3.35 -12.16 6.73
N HIS A 17 2.74 -11.17 6.09
CA HIS A 17 2.89 -9.75 6.42
C HIS A 17 4.35 -9.23 6.39
N PHE A 18 5.22 -9.86 5.58
CA PHE A 18 6.63 -9.48 5.49
C PHE A 18 6.83 -7.99 5.21
N ARG A 19 6.02 -7.42 4.30
CA ARG A 19 6.02 -5.98 3.98
C ARG A 19 5.76 -5.09 5.19
N GLN A 20 4.67 -5.38 5.91
CA GLN A 20 4.24 -4.59 7.07
C GLN A 20 5.27 -4.65 8.18
N ARG A 21 5.89 -5.83 8.41
CA ARG A 21 6.95 -6.00 9.40
C ARG A 21 8.18 -5.17 9.09
N ILE A 22 8.64 -5.18 7.83
CA ILE A 22 9.78 -4.36 7.39
C ILE A 22 9.46 -2.86 7.55
N LEU A 23 8.27 -2.45 7.11
CA LEU A 23 7.81 -1.06 7.25
C LEU A 23 7.79 -0.61 8.72
N LEU A 24 7.20 -1.40 9.62
CA LEU A 24 7.16 -1.11 11.05
C LEU A 24 8.56 -1.12 11.69
N SER A 25 9.46 -2.01 11.26
CA SER A 25 10.86 -2.02 11.72
C SER A 25 11.58 -0.72 11.38
N ILE A 26 11.39 -0.21 10.15
CA ILE A 26 11.98 1.06 9.70
C ILE A 26 11.41 2.24 10.49
N LEU A 27 10.08 2.30 10.63
CA LEU A 27 9.39 3.39 11.31
C LEU A 27 9.66 3.42 12.82
N SER A 28 9.71 2.25 13.47
CA SER A 28 9.97 2.14 14.91
C SER A 28 11.45 2.17 15.28
N GLY A 29 12.35 2.01 14.31
CA GLY A 29 13.79 1.83 14.54
C GLY A 29 14.16 0.52 15.25
N LYS A 30 13.20 -0.40 15.46
CA LYS A 30 13.45 -1.70 16.12
C LYS A 30 14.00 -2.70 15.12
N SER A 31 15.09 -3.37 15.49
CA SER A 31 15.64 -4.46 14.70
C SER A 31 14.72 -5.68 14.77
N ILE A 32 14.44 -6.29 13.62
CA ILE A 32 13.61 -7.50 13.55
C ILE A 32 14.39 -8.65 12.94
N ARG A 33 14.00 -9.88 13.29
CA ARG A 33 14.48 -11.12 12.67
C ARG A 33 13.28 -11.94 12.24
N VAL A 34 13.25 -12.34 10.96
CA VAL A 34 12.18 -13.18 10.41
C VAL A 34 12.76 -14.54 10.05
N ASP A 35 12.40 -15.56 10.80
CA ASP A 35 12.82 -16.94 10.58
C ASP A 35 11.71 -17.76 9.88
N GLY A 36 12.05 -18.91 9.28
CA GLY A 36 11.07 -19.82 8.68
C GLY A 36 10.34 -19.24 7.46
N ILE A 37 11.04 -18.49 6.59
CA ILE A 37 10.46 -17.95 5.37
C ILE A 37 10.24 -19.10 4.38
N ARG A 38 9.00 -19.56 4.28
CA ARG A 38 8.59 -20.64 3.36
C ARG A 38 9.38 -21.94 3.57
N SER A 39 9.53 -22.37 4.82
CA SER A 39 10.15 -23.66 5.15
C SER A 39 9.43 -24.85 4.50
N ASP A 40 8.14 -24.71 4.25
CA ASP A 40 7.26 -25.80 3.81
C ASP A 40 6.93 -25.72 2.29
N ASP A 41 7.58 -24.84 1.54
CA ASP A 41 7.37 -24.63 0.10
C ASP A 41 8.50 -25.30 -0.70
N VAL A 42 8.22 -25.66 -1.96
CA VAL A 42 9.22 -26.19 -2.91
C VAL A 42 10.36 -25.18 -3.11
N HIS A 43 10.01 -23.89 -3.14
CA HIS A 43 10.98 -22.81 -3.24
C HIS A 43 11.11 -22.11 -1.89
N VAL A 44 12.02 -22.63 -1.07
CA VAL A 44 12.34 -22.13 0.26
C VAL A 44 13.00 -20.75 0.18
N GLY A 45 12.67 -19.87 1.14
CA GLY A 45 13.30 -18.56 1.29
C GLY A 45 12.54 -17.41 0.65
N LEU A 46 13.27 -16.31 0.42
CA LEU A 46 12.74 -15.07 -0.13
C LEU A 46 12.50 -15.20 -1.64
N ARG A 47 11.42 -14.59 -2.12
CA ARG A 47 11.16 -14.44 -3.56
C ARG A 47 11.86 -13.19 -4.10
N ASP A 48 12.10 -13.15 -5.40
CA ASP A 48 12.78 -12.02 -6.04
C ASP A 48 12.13 -10.66 -5.75
N TYR A 49 10.79 -10.62 -5.73
CA TYR A 49 10.05 -9.39 -5.41
C TYR A 49 10.23 -8.94 -3.95
N GLU A 50 10.54 -9.85 -3.02
CA GLU A 50 10.83 -9.53 -1.61
C GLU A 50 12.26 -9.03 -1.47
N ILE A 51 13.20 -9.60 -2.22
CA ILE A 51 14.58 -9.11 -2.31
C ILE A 51 14.58 -7.69 -2.87
N ASN A 52 13.81 -7.44 -3.94
CA ASN A 52 13.66 -6.11 -4.52
C ASN A 52 13.02 -5.11 -3.55
N LEU A 53 12.08 -5.55 -2.70
CA LEU A 53 11.52 -4.72 -1.64
C LEU A 53 12.58 -4.32 -0.60
N LEU A 54 13.42 -5.27 -0.17
CA LEU A 54 14.51 -5.00 0.79
C LEU A 54 15.53 -4.02 0.21
N ARG A 55 15.92 -4.20 -1.06
CA ARG A 55 16.80 -3.27 -1.78
C ARG A 55 16.19 -1.87 -1.87
N LEU A 56 14.90 -1.77 -2.13
CA LEU A 56 14.19 -0.49 -2.15
C LEU A 56 14.21 0.16 -0.75
N ALA A 57 13.90 -0.60 0.29
CA ALA A 57 13.92 -0.10 1.67
C ALA A 57 15.29 0.46 2.06
N GLU A 58 16.38 -0.25 1.75
CA GLU A 58 17.76 0.19 2.00
C GLU A 58 18.08 1.52 1.30
N LYS A 59 17.73 1.64 0.01
CA LYS A 59 17.94 2.88 -0.76
C LYS A 59 17.16 4.06 -0.17
N VAL A 60 15.92 3.82 0.26
CA VAL A 60 15.03 4.84 0.83
C VAL A 60 15.56 5.33 2.19
N THR A 61 16.03 4.43 3.05
CA THR A 61 16.56 4.80 4.36
C THR A 61 17.84 5.63 4.27
N ASN A 62 18.65 5.44 3.23
CA ASN A 62 19.91 6.15 3.03
C ASN A 62 19.74 7.50 2.28
N GLY A 63 18.51 7.86 1.89
CA GLY A 63 18.17 9.20 1.37
C GLY A 63 18.77 9.52 -0.01
N SER A 64 18.93 8.51 -0.87
CA SER A 64 19.42 8.67 -2.24
C SER A 64 18.29 8.98 -3.23
N SER A 65 18.60 9.56 -4.39
CA SER A 65 17.71 9.53 -5.55
C SER A 65 17.64 8.10 -6.09
N ILE A 66 16.44 7.60 -6.33
CA ILE A 66 16.21 6.18 -6.56
C ILE A 66 15.56 5.97 -7.93
N GLU A 67 16.30 5.30 -8.82
CA GLU A 67 15.75 4.65 -10.02
C GLU A 67 15.77 3.13 -9.78
N ILE A 68 14.61 2.47 -9.88
CA ILE A 68 14.53 1.01 -9.74
C ILE A 68 13.74 0.39 -10.89
N SER A 69 14.39 -0.53 -11.60
CA SER A 69 13.77 -1.50 -12.49
C SER A 69 13.25 -2.68 -11.67
N VAL A 70 12.00 -2.59 -11.19
CA VAL A 70 11.39 -3.69 -10.45
C VAL A 70 10.70 -4.64 -11.41
N THR A 71 11.32 -5.79 -11.62
CA THR A 71 10.70 -6.92 -12.32
C THR A 71 9.99 -7.83 -11.31
N GLY A 72 8.81 -8.35 -11.66
CA GLY A 72 8.14 -9.43 -10.92
C GLY A 72 6.85 -9.09 -10.15
N ARG A 73 6.53 -7.83 -9.85
CA ARG A 73 5.24 -7.40 -9.23
C ARG A 73 4.82 -6.01 -9.73
N SER A 74 3.54 -5.66 -9.54
CA SER A 74 3.03 -4.31 -9.86
C SER A 74 3.68 -3.25 -8.98
N LEU A 75 3.82 -2.03 -9.52
CA LEU A 75 4.39 -0.90 -8.78
C LEU A 75 3.63 -0.58 -7.49
N GLY A 76 2.32 -0.84 -7.47
CA GLY A 76 1.48 -0.73 -6.27
C GLY A 76 2.03 -1.51 -5.07
N TYR A 77 2.61 -2.69 -5.30
CA TYR A 77 3.23 -3.50 -4.24
C TYR A 77 4.32 -2.74 -3.47
N TYR A 78 5.11 -1.92 -4.18
CA TYR A 78 6.19 -1.12 -3.60
C TYR A 78 5.68 0.21 -3.05
N LEU A 79 4.69 0.83 -3.72
CA LEU A 79 4.07 2.07 -3.27
C LEU A 79 3.39 1.92 -1.89
N GLU A 80 2.81 0.76 -1.58
CA GLU A 80 2.27 0.47 -0.25
C GLU A 80 3.30 0.63 0.88
N LEU A 81 4.59 0.43 0.62
CA LEU A 81 5.66 0.67 1.59
C LEU A 81 6.16 2.12 1.55
N LEU A 82 6.21 2.73 0.37
CA LEU A 82 6.75 4.08 0.18
C LEU A 82 5.81 5.18 0.70
N ILE A 83 4.51 5.05 0.48
CA ILE A 83 3.50 6.04 0.91
C ILE A 83 3.58 6.34 2.42
N PRO A 84 3.60 5.33 3.32
CA PRO A 84 3.72 5.60 4.75
C PRO A 84 5.12 6.07 5.19
N LEU A 85 6.19 5.79 4.43
CA LEU A 85 7.55 6.23 4.77
C LEU A 85 7.86 7.66 4.29
N ALA A 86 7.37 8.03 3.12
CA ALA A 86 7.73 9.27 2.44
C ALA A 86 7.55 10.55 3.28
N PRO A 87 6.49 10.69 4.11
CA PRO A 87 6.33 11.81 5.04
C PRO A 87 7.49 12.00 6.02
N PHE A 88 8.13 10.90 6.45
CA PHE A 88 9.14 10.88 7.51
C PHE A 88 10.58 10.97 6.99
N CYS A 89 10.77 11.09 5.68
CA CYS A 89 12.08 11.25 5.07
C CYS A 89 12.67 12.63 5.38
N LYS A 90 13.99 12.68 5.65
CA LYS A 90 14.71 13.95 5.92
C LYS A 90 14.74 14.90 4.72
N LYS A 91 14.60 14.36 3.50
CA LYS A 91 14.61 15.09 2.22
C LYS A 91 13.31 14.83 1.47
N PRO A 92 12.87 15.74 0.57
CA PRO A 92 11.73 15.49 -0.30
C PRO A 92 11.91 14.17 -1.03
N PHE A 93 10.84 13.38 -1.05
CA PHE A 93 10.85 12.06 -1.64
C PHE A 93 10.54 12.19 -3.13
N ASP A 94 11.50 11.88 -4.01
CA ASP A 94 11.33 11.89 -5.46
C ASP A 94 11.90 10.59 -6.03
N ILE A 95 11.02 9.68 -6.46
CA ILE A 95 11.39 8.35 -6.92
C ILE A 95 10.77 8.06 -8.30
N ASN A 96 11.61 7.54 -9.18
CA ASN A 96 11.21 7.00 -10.48
C ASN A 96 11.14 5.46 -10.39
N LEU A 97 9.92 4.93 -10.43
CA LEU A 97 9.66 3.50 -10.44
C LEU A 97 9.35 3.01 -11.85
N TYR A 98 9.95 1.89 -12.25
CA TYR A 98 9.71 1.25 -13.55
C TYR A 98 9.15 -0.16 -13.34
N GLY A 99 8.01 -0.49 -13.96
CA GLY A 99 7.36 -1.79 -13.80
C GLY A 99 5.94 -1.85 -14.34
N VAL A 100 5.15 -2.81 -13.86
CA VAL A 100 3.72 -2.94 -14.22
C VAL A 100 2.90 -1.92 -13.43
N THR A 101 2.16 -1.06 -14.12
CA THR A 101 1.38 0.03 -13.51
C THR A 101 -0.09 -0.31 -13.46
N GLY A 102 -0.69 -0.26 -12.26
CA GLY A 102 -2.13 -0.14 -12.06
C GLY A 102 -2.38 1.10 -11.21
N GLU A 103 -3.15 2.05 -11.74
CA GLU A 103 -3.73 3.23 -11.08
C GLU A 103 -2.90 4.52 -10.91
N GLU A 104 -3.65 5.64 -10.74
CA GLU A 104 -3.20 7.04 -10.62
C GLU A 104 -3.44 7.57 -9.19
N GLY A 105 -2.49 8.34 -8.66
CA GLY A 105 -2.61 9.05 -7.39
C GLY A 105 -2.22 10.52 -7.57
N ARG A 106 -2.74 11.43 -6.74
CA ARG A 106 -2.63 12.88 -6.93
C ARG A 106 -1.19 13.43 -6.87
N ASP A 107 -0.31 12.74 -6.16
CA ASP A 107 1.14 13.04 -6.06
C ASP A 107 2.01 12.06 -6.87
N MET A 108 1.36 11.31 -7.75
CA MET A 108 1.94 10.24 -8.54
C MET A 108 1.73 10.52 -10.03
N THR A 109 2.80 10.90 -10.72
CA THR A 109 2.75 11.19 -12.15
C THR A 109 3.12 9.95 -12.95
N ILE A 110 2.17 9.39 -13.68
CA ILE A 110 2.46 8.31 -14.62
C ILE A 110 3.09 8.91 -15.88
N LYS A 111 4.35 8.56 -16.16
CA LYS A 111 5.02 8.93 -17.43
C LYS A 111 4.71 7.94 -18.53
N LYS A 112 4.57 6.66 -18.18
CA LYS A 112 4.26 5.58 -19.12
C LYS A 112 3.45 4.51 -18.40
N ARG A 113 2.43 3.98 -19.05
CA ARG A 113 1.68 2.82 -18.54
C ARG A 113 2.31 1.54 -19.09
N GLY A 114 2.33 0.48 -18.29
CA GLY A 114 2.79 -0.84 -18.69
C GLY A 114 1.92 -1.93 -18.07
N SER A 115 1.34 -2.79 -18.90
CA SER A 115 0.54 -3.94 -18.49
C SER A 115 1.40 -5.21 -18.47
N ALA A 116 1.01 -6.19 -17.64
CA ALA A 116 1.58 -7.53 -17.73
C ALA A 116 1.27 -8.16 -19.11
N PRO A 117 2.14 -9.01 -19.68
CA PRO A 117 3.35 -9.58 -19.08
C PRO A 117 4.64 -8.75 -19.29
N LEU A 118 4.69 -7.89 -20.30
CA LEU A 118 5.91 -7.17 -20.69
C LEU A 118 6.23 -5.95 -19.79
N GLY A 119 5.23 -5.37 -19.12
CA GLY A 119 5.40 -4.23 -18.23
C GLY A 119 5.85 -2.96 -18.96
N GLY A 120 6.86 -2.26 -18.41
CA GLY A 120 7.45 -1.07 -19.04
C GLY A 120 6.76 0.26 -18.72
N GLY A 121 5.91 0.28 -17.69
CA GLY A 121 5.35 1.52 -17.16
C GLY A 121 6.37 2.25 -16.29
N GLN A 122 6.25 3.58 -16.25
CA GLN A 122 7.09 4.47 -15.48
C GLN A 122 6.19 5.38 -14.65
N VAL A 123 6.42 5.39 -13.35
CA VAL A 123 5.69 6.19 -12.38
C VAL A 123 6.67 7.01 -11.56
N ILE A 124 6.42 8.32 -11.52
CA ILE A 124 7.15 9.25 -10.68
C ILE A 124 6.30 9.52 -9.45
N PHE A 125 6.80 9.14 -8.28
CA PHE A 125 6.15 9.45 -7.01
C PHE A 125 6.92 10.57 -6.31
N LYS A 126 6.20 11.66 -6.02
CA LYS A 126 6.76 12.81 -5.32
C LYS A 126 6.03 13.01 -4.02
N CYS A 127 6.75 13.22 -2.93
CA CYS A 127 6.14 13.57 -1.65
C CYS A 127 6.98 14.67 -0.98
N PRO A 128 6.39 15.83 -0.65
CA PRO A 128 7.09 16.83 0.15
C PRO A 128 7.33 16.29 1.55
N VAL A 129 8.34 16.83 2.24
CA VAL A 129 8.59 16.48 3.65
C VAL A 129 7.42 16.97 4.49
N VAL A 130 6.76 16.07 5.21
CA VAL A 130 5.64 16.39 6.09
C VAL A 130 6.13 16.36 7.53
N ARG A 131 6.25 17.52 8.16
CA ARG A 131 6.77 17.63 9.54
C ARG A 131 5.85 16.97 10.56
N HIS A 132 4.54 17.06 10.35
CA HIS A 132 3.54 16.47 11.23
C HIS A 132 2.32 16.02 10.43
N LEU A 133 1.88 14.79 10.67
CA LEU A 133 0.60 14.30 10.17
C LEU A 133 -0.54 14.99 10.91
N LYS A 134 -1.61 15.34 10.18
CA LYS A 134 -2.83 15.89 10.78
C LYS A 134 -3.64 14.75 11.38
N THR A 135 -4.18 14.98 12.57
CA THR A 135 -5.10 14.03 13.24
C THR A 135 -6.31 13.76 12.35
N LEU A 136 -6.62 12.49 12.12
CA LEU A 136 -7.76 12.08 11.30
C LEU A 136 -9.06 12.10 12.12
N GLN A 137 -10.10 12.71 11.58
CA GLN A 137 -11.45 12.78 12.18
C GLN A 137 -12.51 12.35 11.16
N PHE A 138 -12.59 11.03 10.91
CA PHE A 138 -13.56 10.42 10.00
C PHE A 138 -14.59 9.62 10.79
N VAL A 139 -15.50 10.32 11.45
CA VAL A 139 -16.53 9.70 12.30
C VAL A 139 -17.79 9.36 11.50
N GLU A 140 -18.08 10.11 10.43
CA GLU A 140 -19.29 9.97 9.64
C GLU A 140 -18.98 9.62 8.19
N LYS A 141 -19.66 8.59 7.67
CA LYS A 141 -19.54 8.17 6.27
C LYS A 141 -20.07 9.20 5.27
N GLY A 142 -21.07 9.98 5.66
CA GLY A 142 -21.82 10.86 4.76
C GLY A 142 -22.62 10.10 3.68
N LYS A 143 -23.18 10.85 2.72
CA LYS A 143 -23.83 10.29 1.54
C LYS A 143 -22.85 10.24 0.37
N VAL A 144 -23.00 9.29 -0.54
CA VAL A 144 -22.22 9.29 -1.79
C VAL A 144 -22.61 10.54 -2.60
N LYS A 145 -21.64 11.40 -2.84
CA LYS A 145 -21.82 12.65 -3.60
C LYS A 145 -21.62 12.43 -5.10
N LYS A 146 -20.64 11.62 -5.48
CA LYS A 146 -20.32 11.30 -6.88
C LYS A 146 -19.52 10.01 -6.98
N ILE A 147 -19.59 9.36 -8.14
CA ILE A 147 -18.73 8.24 -8.51
C ILE A 147 -17.96 8.65 -9.77
N ARG A 148 -16.66 8.41 -9.79
CA ARG A 148 -15.80 8.59 -10.96
C ARG A 148 -15.20 7.24 -11.35
N GLY A 149 -14.90 7.08 -12.64
CA GLY A 149 -14.24 5.89 -13.15
C GLY A 149 -13.04 6.24 -14.01
N VAL A 150 -12.02 5.39 -14.00
CA VAL A 150 -10.89 5.42 -14.92
C VAL A 150 -10.82 4.07 -15.61
N SER A 151 -10.90 4.07 -16.94
CA SER A 151 -10.70 2.89 -17.77
C SER A 151 -9.24 2.83 -18.22
N SER A 152 -8.63 1.64 -18.11
CA SER A 152 -7.23 1.41 -18.48
C SER A 152 -7.14 0.58 -19.78
N PRO A 153 -6.16 0.86 -20.65
CA PRO A 153 -5.86 0.02 -21.81
C PRO A 153 -5.52 -1.40 -21.36
N GLY A 154 -6.25 -2.41 -21.85
CA GLY A 154 -6.17 -3.80 -21.36
C GLY A 154 -7.37 -4.28 -20.54
N TYR A 155 -8.54 -3.63 -20.70
CA TYR A 155 -9.80 -3.99 -20.05
C TYR A 155 -9.70 -3.98 -18.51
N GLY A 156 -9.33 -2.83 -17.95
CA GLY A 156 -9.34 -2.58 -16.51
C GLY A 156 -10.24 -1.40 -16.16
N LEU A 157 -11.03 -1.51 -15.10
CA LEU A 157 -11.88 -0.43 -14.60
C LEU A 157 -11.62 -0.18 -13.11
N THR A 158 -11.25 1.04 -12.78
CA THR A 158 -11.20 1.55 -11.42
C THR A 158 -12.37 2.50 -11.21
N LEU A 159 -13.15 2.28 -10.15
CA LEU A 159 -14.23 3.18 -9.72
C LEU A 159 -13.89 3.77 -8.35
N VAL A 160 -14.15 5.06 -8.19
CA VAL A 160 -13.96 5.78 -6.93
C VAL A 160 -15.24 6.54 -6.59
N ALA A 161 -15.88 6.17 -5.50
CA ALA A 161 -16.97 6.91 -4.88
C ALA A 161 -16.40 7.96 -3.92
N GLN A 162 -16.89 9.19 -4.01
CA GLN A 162 -16.58 10.25 -3.05
C GLN A 162 -17.84 10.59 -2.25
N SER A 163 -17.72 10.58 -0.93
CA SER A 163 -18.80 10.98 -0.02
C SER A 163 -18.86 12.50 0.19
N THR A 164 -19.92 12.98 0.83
CA THR A 164 -20.06 14.37 1.29
C THR A 164 -19.03 14.75 2.35
N THR A 165 -18.51 13.79 3.11
CA THR A 165 -17.44 13.97 4.11
C THR A 165 -16.04 13.88 3.49
N SER A 166 -15.95 13.78 2.16
CA SER A 166 -14.71 13.58 1.39
C SER A 166 -14.01 12.24 1.64
N ALA A 167 -14.68 11.29 2.31
CA ALA A 167 -14.24 9.90 2.30
C ALA A 167 -14.28 9.35 0.86
N LEU A 168 -13.31 8.50 0.55
CA LEU A 168 -13.17 7.87 -0.77
C LEU A 168 -13.28 6.37 -0.60
N HIS A 169 -14.07 5.75 -1.48
CA HIS A 169 -14.13 4.30 -1.61
C HIS A 169 -13.78 3.87 -3.02
N ALA A 170 -12.80 2.96 -3.14
CA ALA A 170 -12.26 2.53 -4.41
C ALA A 170 -12.42 1.03 -4.65
N SER A 171 -12.76 0.68 -5.89
CA SER A 171 -12.80 -0.70 -6.37
C SER A 171 -12.09 -0.79 -7.72
N GLU A 172 -11.40 -1.90 -7.95
CA GLU A 172 -10.67 -2.15 -9.20
C GLU A 172 -11.02 -3.56 -9.70
N CYS A 173 -11.22 -3.68 -11.01
CA CYS A 173 -11.31 -4.96 -11.70
C CYS A 173 -10.42 -4.92 -12.95
N LEU A 174 -9.63 -5.97 -13.17
CA LEU A 174 -8.69 -6.10 -14.28
C LEU A 174 -8.98 -7.39 -15.04
N SER A 175 -8.97 -7.32 -16.37
CA SER A 175 -8.98 -8.53 -17.20
C SER A 175 -7.69 -9.33 -17.01
N THR A 176 -7.84 -10.65 -16.99
CA THR A 176 -6.71 -11.58 -16.93
C THR A 176 -6.35 -12.05 -18.34
N PRO A 177 -5.07 -11.99 -18.75
CA PRO A 177 -4.65 -12.51 -20.05
C PRO A 177 -5.03 -13.98 -20.19
N GLY A 178 -5.80 -14.31 -21.23
CA GLY A 178 -6.28 -15.67 -21.50
C GLY A 178 -7.66 -16.02 -20.94
N ALA A 179 -8.28 -15.14 -20.14
CA ALA A 179 -9.67 -15.30 -19.71
C ALA A 179 -10.62 -14.67 -20.75
N ILE A 180 -11.73 -15.36 -21.06
CA ILE A 180 -12.81 -14.79 -21.87
C ILE A 180 -13.70 -13.96 -20.93
N THR A 181 -13.28 -12.72 -20.68
CA THR A 181 -14.06 -11.76 -19.89
C THR A 181 -14.43 -10.58 -20.77
N THR A 182 -15.73 -10.26 -20.86
CA THR A 182 -16.16 -9.09 -21.61
C THR A 182 -15.91 -7.81 -20.80
N PRO A 183 -15.74 -6.65 -21.46
CA PRO A 183 -15.66 -5.36 -20.78
C PRO A 183 -16.87 -5.08 -19.87
N GLU A 184 -18.05 -5.53 -20.29
CA GLU A 184 -19.31 -5.43 -19.55
C GLU A 184 -19.25 -6.24 -18.24
N ASP A 185 -18.71 -7.46 -18.29
CA ASP A 185 -18.53 -8.29 -17.09
C ASP A 185 -17.55 -7.64 -16.10
N ILE A 186 -16.45 -7.07 -16.60
CA ILE A 186 -15.45 -6.36 -15.79
C ILE A 186 -16.06 -5.11 -15.15
N ALA A 187 -16.85 -4.35 -15.92
CA ALA A 187 -17.56 -3.18 -15.41
C ALA A 187 -18.59 -3.57 -14.34
N LEU A 188 -19.35 -4.64 -14.56
CA LEU A 188 -20.31 -5.17 -13.61
C LEU A 188 -19.64 -5.65 -12.33
N GLN A 189 -18.52 -6.36 -12.43
CA GLN A 189 -17.74 -6.80 -11.28
C GLN A 189 -17.17 -5.62 -10.49
N ALA A 190 -16.58 -4.64 -11.16
CA ALA A 190 -16.07 -3.42 -10.51
C ALA A 190 -17.20 -2.69 -9.76
N ALA A 191 -18.36 -2.52 -10.38
CA ALA A 191 -19.51 -1.88 -9.73
C ALA A 191 -20.01 -2.66 -8.51
N ARG A 192 -20.08 -3.99 -8.59
CA ARG A 192 -20.46 -4.84 -7.45
C ARG A 192 -19.47 -4.73 -6.30
N LEU A 193 -18.16 -4.74 -6.59
CA LEU A 193 -17.12 -4.58 -5.59
C LEU A 193 -17.22 -3.21 -4.90
N LEU A 194 -17.49 -2.14 -5.65
CA LEU A 194 -17.71 -0.81 -5.06
C LEU A 194 -18.92 -0.80 -4.12
N LEU A 195 -20.04 -1.38 -4.55
CA LEU A 195 -21.26 -1.45 -3.74
C LEU A 195 -21.06 -2.28 -2.48
N GLN A 196 -20.27 -3.36 -2.55
CA GLN A 196 -19.89 -4.15 -1.39
C GLN A 196 -19.02 -3.34 -0.41
N GLU A 197 -18.08 -2.55 -0.93
CA GLU A 197 -17.24 -1.70 -0.08
C GLU A 197 -18.08 -0.60 0.59
N LEU A 198 -19.01 0.01 -0.14
CA LEU A 198 -19.95 0.99 0.41
C LEU A 198 -20.92 0.38 1.42
N SER A 199 -21.34 -0.88 1.24
CA SER A 199 -22.22 -1.58 2.16
C SER A 199 -21.53 -2.01 3.46
N SER A 200 -20.20 -2.16 3.44
CA SER A 200 -19.38 -2.47 4.62
C SER A 200 -19.48 -1.42 5.74
N GLY A 201 -19.91 -0.19 5.41
CA GLY A 201 -20.32 0.83 6.37
C GLY A 201 -19.19 1.70 6.96
N GLY A 202 -17.95 1.54 6.52
CA GLY A 202 -16.80 2.34 6.98
C GLY A 202 -16.55 3.62 6.19
N CYS A 203 -15.75 4.53 6.74
CA CYS A 203 -15.19 5.70 6.05
C CYS A 203 -13.94 5.38 5.22
N VAL A 204 -13.37 4.19 5.38
CA VAL A 204 -12.12 3.77 4.74
C VAL A 204 -12.30 2.37 4.16
N ASP A 205 -11.81 2.20 2.93
CA ASP A 205 -11.79 0.92 2.24
C ASP A 205 -11.06 -0.17 3.02
N SER A 206 -11.61 -1.38 2.95
CA SER A 206 -11.08 -2.62 3.48
C SER A 206 -9.59 -2.85 3.15
N LYS A 207 -9.15 -2.47 1.95
CA LYS A 207 -7.74 -2.57 1.50
C LYS A 207 -6.80 -1.56 2.18
N HIS A 208 -7.32 -0.38 2.55
CA HIS A 208 -6.54 0.75 3.06
C HIS A 208 -6.67 0.94 4.58
N GLN A 209 -7.56 0.20 5.25
CA GLN A 209 -7.77 0.27 6.71
C GLN A 209 -6.46 0.21 7.50
N TRP A 210 -5.57 -0.73 7.16
CA TRP A 210 -4.30 -0.92 7.86
C TRP A 210 -3.35 0.27 7.69
N LEU A 211 -3.32 0.88 6.50
CA LEU A 211 -2.48 2.05 6.21
C LEU A 211 -2.97 3.26 7.00
N VAL A 212 -4.28 3.47 7.06
CA VAL A 212 -4.88 4.53 7.87
C VAL A 212 -4.59 4.33 9.36
N ALA A 213 -4.77 3.11 9.87
CA ALA A 213 -4.45 2.79 11.26
C ALA A 213 -2.97 3.04 11.59
N LEU A 214 -2.06 2.65 10.68
CA LEU A 214 -0.63 2.93 10.83
C LEU A 214 -0.35 4.43 10.86
N LEU A 215 -0.90 5.21 9.93
CA LEU A 215 -0.69 6.66 9.88
C LEU A 215 -1.29 7.38 11.10
N MET A 216 -2.39 6.87 11.66
CA MET A 216 -2.96 7.37 12.90
C MET A 216 -2.03 7.08 14.10
N ALA A 217 -1.42 5.90 14.15
CA ALA A 217 -0.47 5.54 15.20
C ALA A 217 0.85 6.34 15.14
N LEU A 218 1.27 6.73 13.93
CA LEU A 218 2.45 7.60 13.71
C LEU A 218 2.12 9.10 13.84
N GLY A 219 0.86 9.45 14.10
CA GLY A 219 0.41 10.83 14.26
C GLY A 219 1.01 11.48 15.51
N LYS A 220 0.64 12.75 15.75
CA LYS A 220 0.90 13.38 17.05
C LYS A 220 0.15 12.64 18.15
N GLU A 221 0.58 12.83 19.40
CA GLU A 221 -0.11 12.38 20.62
C GLU A 221 -1.46 13.11 20.76
N ASP A 222 -2.42 12.74 19.92
CA ASP A 222 -3.77 13.28 19.84
C ASP A 222 -4.74 12.16 19.45
N VAL A 223 -6.02 12.32 19.79
CA VAL A 223 -7.04 11.30 19.59
C VAL A 223 -7.62 11.39 18.19
N GLY A 224 -7.09 10.59 17.28
CA GLY A 224 -7.70 10.34 15.98
C GLY A 224 -8.93 9.44 16.10
N LYS A 225 -10.01 9.77 15.36
CA LYS A 225 -11.21 8.94 15.28
C LYS A 225 -11.47 8.56 13.83
N CYS A 226 -11.66 7.27 13.58
CA CYS A 226 -11.97 6.75 12.26
C CYS A 226 -13.02 5.63 12.38
N LEU A 227 -14.13 5.79 11.67
CA LEU A 227 -15.15 4.76 11.52
C LEU A 227 -14.69 3.79 10.44
N LEU A 228 -14.41 2.55 10.82
CA LEU A 228 -14.06 1.46 9.91
C LEU A 228 -15.26 0.53 9.73
N GLY A 229 -15.36 -0.08 8.55
CA GLY A 229 -16.34 -1.13 8.28
C GLY A 229 -15.90 -2.45 8.91
N SER A 230 -16.40 -3.57 8.38
CA SER A 230 -15.91 -4.90 8.78
C SER A 230 -14.39 -4.98 8.65
N LEU A 231 -13.71 -5.35 9.74
CA LEU A 231 -12.24 -5.38 9.77
C LEU A 231 -11.73 -6.58 8.96
N THR A 232 -10.82 -6.31 8.03
CA THR A 232 -10.16 -7.39 7.30
C THR A 232 -9.20 -8.17 8.21
N PRO A 233 -8.95 -9.47 7.94
CA PRO A 233 -7.96 -10.25 8.68
C PRO A 233 -6.58 -9.58 8.70
N HIS A 234 -6.21 -8.89 7.62
CA HIS A 234 -4.96 -8.14 7.54
C HIS A 234 -4.91 -6.97 8.52
N THR A 235 -6.02 -6.25 8.70
CA THR A 235 -6.12 -5.16 9.69
C THR A 235 -6.11 -5.70 11.13
N ASN A 236 -6.78 -6.83 11.39
CA ASN A 236 -6.80 -7.45 12.73
C ASN A 236 -5.41 -7.91 13.18
N VAL A 237 -4.62 -8.52 12.29
CA VAL A 237 -3.25 -8.96 12.63
C VAL A 237 -2.34 -7.76 12.90
N ASN A 238 -2.46 -6.68 12.13
CA ASN A 238 -1.62 -5.48 12.32
C ASN A 238 -1.92 -4.75 13.63
N LYS A 239 -3.16 -4.79 14.16
CA LYS A 239 -3.48 -4.25 15.49
C LYS A 239 -2.69 -4.90 16.62
N SER A 240 -2.26 -6.15 16.46
CA SER A 240 -1.46 -6.86 17.48
C SER A 240 0.05 -6.58 17.39
N MET A 241 0.49 -5.91 16.32
CA MET A 241 1.92 -5.63 16.04
C MET A 241 2.32 -4.18 16.33
N ALA A 242 1.35 -3.28 16.51
CA ALA A 242 1.56 -1.88 16.92
C ALA A 242 1.34 -1.76 18.44
#